data_AF-A0A0H3EA01-F1
#
_entry.id   AF-A0A0H3EA01-F1
#
_cell.length_a   1.000
_cell.length_b   1.000
_cell.length_c   1.000
_cell.angle_alpha   90.00
_cell.angle_beta   90.00
_cell.angle_gamma   90.00
#
_symmetry.space_group_name_H-M   'P 1'
#
loop_
_entity.id
_entity.type
_entity.pdbx_description
1 polymer ?
#
loop_
_entity_poly.entity_id
_entity_poly.type
_entity_poly.pdbx_seq_one_letter_code
_entity_poly.pdbx_strand_id
1 'polypeptide(L)'
;MDAGKKILLDLFTGSLRFAVPVYQRRYSWGETQCRQLWSDIVTAGRHPERTHFTGSVVWMQEGGIGPDGVSRCLLIDGQQRLTSVTLLLIALAEYARERPENLRFSADMLIDRGYLVDKYATGEGRYKLTLSSDDREVLHSMCDHVVAPDRPNQANIDSRLEANLDLFRSLVAAIDDVNTVWDCNALKSCPSPWTRDATNRNWYSSR
;
A
#
# COMPACT_ATOMS: atom_id res chain seq x y z
N MET A 1 1.98 20.10 -15.58
CA MET A 1 2.25 19.30 -14.36
C MET A 1 1.03 19.45 -13.49
N ASP A 2 0.32 18.37 -13.23
CA ASP A 2 -0.85 18.39 -12.36
C ASP A 2 -0.44 18.04 -10.93
N ALA A 3 -0.86 18.88 -9.98
CA ALA A 3 -0.64 18.66 -8.56
C ALA A 3 -1.99 18.49 -7.88
N GLY A 4 -2.12 17.45 -7.06
CA GLY A 4 -3.37 17.16 -6.36
C GLY A 4 -3.11 16.47 -5.03
N LYS A 5 -3.95 16.78 -4.04
CA LYS A 5 -3.99 16.04 -2.78
C LYS A 5 -4.56 14.65 -3.06
N LYS A 6 -3.82 13.62 -2.68
CA LYS A 6 -4.28 12.22 -2.66
C LYS A 6 -4.04 11.63 -1.29
N ILE A 7 -4.88 10.66 -0.94
CA ILE A 7 -4.62 9.81 0.21
C ILE A 7 -3.46 8.89 -0.15
N LEU A 8 -2.57 8.67 0.80
CA LEU A 8 -1.36 7.86 0.58
C LEU A 8 -1.70 6.46 0.05
N LEU A 9 -2.69 5.80 0.65
CA LEU A 9 -3.10 4.47 0.23
C LEU A 9 -3.79 4.46 -1.14
N ASP A 10 -4.42 5.56 -1.57
CA ASP A 10 -5.00 5.65 -2.92
C ASP A 10 -3.95 5.52 -4.02
N LEU A 11 -2.69 5.88 -3.74
CA LEU A 11 -1.56 5.63 -4.66
C LEU A 11 -1.31 4.12 -4.82
N PHE A 12 -1.53 3.35 -3.75
CA PHE A 12 -1.41 1.90 -3.75
C PHE A 12 -2.68 1.19 -4.26
N THR A 13 -3.84 1.86 -4.24
CA THR A 13 -5.08 1.36 -4.85
C THR A 13 -5.09 1.56 -6.37
N GLY A 14 -5.95 0.82 -7.08
CA GLY A 14 -6.35 1.13 -8.46
C GLY A 14 -5.28 0.89 -9.54
N SER A 15 -5.50 1.54 -10.70
CA SER A 15 -4.79 1.31 -11.96
C SER A 15 -3.38 1.92 -12.06
N LEU A 16 -2.74 2.33 -10.97
CA LEU A 16 -1.37 2.85 -11.03
C LEU A 16 -0.37 1.73 -10.72
N ARG A 17 0.77 1.69 -11.41
CA ARG A 17 1.94 0.89 -11.01
C ARG A 17 3.18 1.75 -11.07
N PHE A 18 4.00 1.70 -10.02
CA PHE A 18 5.17 2.54 -9.91
C PHE A 18 6.45 1.79 -10.20
N ALA A 19 7.35 2.43 -10.95
CA ALA A 19 8.71 1.96 -11.17
C ALA A 19 9.71 3.05 -10.80
N VAL A 20 10.76 2.70 -10.07
CA VAL A 20 11.88 3.59 -9.76
C VAL A 20 12.91 3.49 -10.91
N PRO A 21 13.18 4.58 -11.65
CA PRO A 21 14.16 4.55 -12.72
C PRO A 21 15.57 4.14 -12.25
N VAL A 22 16.34 3.51 -13.13
CA VAL A 22 17.71 3.01 -12.81
C VAL A 22 18.69 4.11 -12.39
N TYR A 23 18.47 5.35 -12.83
CA TYR A 23 19.30 6.52 -12.49
C TYR A 23 18.94 7.14 -11.14
N GLN A 24 17.89 6.67 -10.46
CA GLN A 24 17.55 7.12 -9.12
C GLN A 24 18.39 6.39 -8.07
N ARG A 25 18.57 7.04 -6.91
CA ARG A 25 19.33 6.44 -5.79
C ARG A 25 18.62 5.22 -5.22
N ARG A 26 19.38 4.32 -4.61
CA ARG A 26 18.86 3.15 -3.88
C ARG A 26 18.07 3.55 -2.63
N TYR A 27 17.39 2.59 -2.01
CA TYR A 27 16.74 2.80 -0.73
C TYR A 27 17.77 3.08 0.38
N SER A 28 17.55 4.15 1.14
CA SER A 28 18.51 4.73 2.08
C SER A 28 17.87 5.29 3.36
N TRP A 29 16.55 5.18 3.53
CA TRP A 29 15.93 5.49 4.82
C TRP A 29 16.42 4.50 5.88
N GLY A 30 16.74 5.04 7.04
CA GLY A 30 17.02 4.28 8.24
C GLY A 30 15.88 4.42 9.25
N GLU A 31 16.14 3.92 10.45
CA GLU A 31 15.16 3.84 11.52
C GLU A 31 14.49 5.19 11.85
N THR A 32 15.26 6.27 11.94
CA THR A 32 14.72 7.60 12.26
C THR A 32 13.63 8.05 11.29
N GLN A 33 13.84 7.88 9.98
CA GLN A 33 12.84 8.26 8.99
C GLN A 33 11.62 7.33 9.02
N CYS A 34 11.83 6.03 9.20
CA CYS A 34 10.74 5.06 9.32
C CYS A 34 9.87 5.29 10.56
N ARG A 35 10.49 5.63 11.71
CA ARG A 35 9.76 6.01 12.93
C ARG A 35 8.98 7.31 12.76
N GLN A 36 9.53 8.29 12.04
CA GLN A 36 8.81 9.52 11.73
C GLN A 36 7.57 9.22 10.86
N LEU A 37 7.73 8.45 9.79
CA LEU A 37 6.61 8.04 8.93
C LEU A 37 5.55 7.27 9.74
N TRP A 38 5.97 6.34 10.59
CA TRP A 38 5.08 5.61 11.49
C TRP A 38 4.29 6.56 12.39
N SER A 39 4.98 7.49 13.06
CA SER A 39 4.35 8.50 13.93
C SER A 39 3.33 9.34 13.16
N ASP A 40 3.66 9.76 11.94
CA ASP A 40 2.76 10.52 11.07
C ASP A 40 1.49 9.72 10.73
N ILE A 41 1.63 8.43 10.39
CA ILE A 41 0.50 7.54 10.07
C ILE A 41 -0.36 7.29 11.31
N VAL A 42 0.24 6.98 12.45
CA VAL A 42 -0.50 6.74 13.71
C VAL A 42 -1.24 8.00 14.15
N THR A 43 -0.60 9.16 14.04
CA THR A 43 -1.23 10.45 14.38
C THR A 43 -2.44 10.71 13.49
N ALA A 44 -2.32 10.45 12.19
CA ALA A 44 -3.41 10.57 11.24
C ALA A 44 -4.53 9.53 11.47
N GLY A 45 -4.18 8.34 11.96
CA GLY A 45 -5.10 7.30 12.44
C GLY A 45 -5.94 7.70 13.65
N ARG A 46 -5.30 8.34 14.63
CA ARG A 46 -5.96 8.79 15.87
C ARG A 46 -6.86 10.00 15.67
N HIS A 47 -6.60 10.78 14.62
CA HIS A 47 -7.32 12.02 14.32
C HIS A 47 -7.87 11.99 12.89
N PRO A 48 -8.78 11.06 12.55
CA PRO A 48 -9.28 10.92 11.19
C PRO A 48 -9.97 12.19 10.67
N GLU A 49 -10.56 13.01 11.55
CA GLU A 49 -11.15 14.29 11.18
C GLU A 49 -10.15 15.32 10.63
N ARG A 50 -8.84 15.09 10.82
CA ARG A 50 -7.77 16.01 10.40
C ARG A 50 -7.07 15.46 9.16
N THR A 51 -6.75 16.34 8.23
CA THR A 51 -5.80 16.01 7.17
C THR A 51 -4.39 16.10 7.74
N HIS A 52 -3.66 14.99 7.74
CA HIS A 52 -2.23 14.96 8.05
C HIS A 52 -1.42 14.96 6.76
N PHE A 53 -0.38 15.80 6.68
CA PHE A 53 0.52 15.80 5.54
C PHE A 53 1.67 14.81 5.80
N THR A 54 1.64 13.67 5.12
CA THR A 54 2.67 12.64 5.21
C THR A 54 3.77 12.82 4.16
N GLY A 55 3.86 13.97 3.48
CA GLY A 55 4.86 14.25 2.43
C GLY A 55 4.32 14.23 1.00
N SER A 56 5.20 14.55 0.05
CA SER A 56 4.91 14.61 -1.38
C SER A 56 5.46 13.39 -2.13
N VAL A 57 4.82 13.05 -3.24
CA VAL A 57 5.30 12.07 -4.22
C VAL A 57 5.18 12.70 -5.60
N VAL A 58 6.22 12.57 -6.42
CA VAL A 58 6.24 13.07 -7.80
C VAL A 58 6.48 11.90 -8.73
N TRP A 59 5.61 11.73 -9.71
CA TRP A 59 5.74 10.69 -10.72
C TRP A 59 5.36 11.22 -12.10
N MET A 60 5.81 10.50 -13.12
CA MET A 60 5.45 10.73 -14.51
C MET A 60 4.76 9.48 -15.05
N GLN A 61 3.59 9.62 -15.67
CA GLN A 61 2.98 8.50 -16.38
C GLN A 61 3.78 8.19 -17.65
N GLU A 62 4.19 6.93 -17.80
CA GLU A 62 4.81 6.45 -19.03
C GLU A 62 3.74 6.12 -20.06
N GLY A 63 3.62 6.97 -21.07
CA GLY A 63 2.64 6.79 -22.13
C GLY A 63 1.20 6.87 -21.62
N GLY A 64 0.35 5.95 -22.10
CA GLY A 64 -1.07 5.91 -21.79
C GLY A 64 -1.44 4.87 -20.73
N ILE A 65 -2.73 4.52 -20.67
CA ILE A 65 -3.20 3.36 -19.93
C ILE A 65 -2.85 2.12 -20.75
N GLY A 66 -2.20 1.14 -20.13
CA GLY A 66 -1.85 -0.12 -20.77
C GLY A 66 -3.10 -0.93 -21.18
N PRO A 67 -2.94 -1.96 -22.03
CA PRO A 67 -4.05 -2.83 -22.44
C PRO A 67 -4.72 -3.55 -21.26
N ASP A 68 -4.01 -3.69 -20.15
CA ASP A 68 -4.47 -4.23 -18.86
C ASP A 68 -5.24 -3.21 -18.02
N GLY A 69 -5.48 -2.01 -18.53
CA GLY A 69 -6.15 -0.94 -17.80
C GLY A 69 -5.27 -0.28 -16.74
N VAL A 70 -3.95 -0.48 -16.79
CA VAL A 70 -2.99 0.01 -15.80
C VAL A 70 -2.05 1.07 -16.39
N SER A 71 -1.94 2.19 -15.71
CA SER A 71 -0.98 3.26 -15.97
C SER A 71 0.35 2.95 -15.29
N ARG A 72 1.42 2.84 -16.08
CA ARG A 72 2.79 2.75 -15.57
C ARG A 72 3.28 4.15 -15.20
N CYS A 73 3.93 4.28 -14.06
CA CYS A 73 4.34 5.56 -13.51
C CYS A 73 5.80 5.49 -13.05
N LEU A 74 6.67 6.32 -13.63
CA LEU A 74 8.03 6.49 -13.16
C LEU A 74 8.05 7.40 -11.94
N LEU A 75 8.60 6.91 -10.83
CA LEU A 75 8.81 7.72 -9.64
C LEU A 75 10.00 8.65 -9.82
N ILE A 76 9.73 9.95 -9.70
CA ILE A 76 10.73 11.01 -9.79
C ILE A 76 11.17 11.46 -8.39
N ASP A 77 10.21 11.55 -7.45
CA ASP A 77 10.46 11.83 -6.04
C ASP A 77 9.42 11.11 -5.14
N GLY A 78 9.74 10.92 -3.87
CA GLY A 78 8.93 10.18 -2.90
C GLY A 78 9.22 8.68 -2.87
N GLN A 79 10.24 8.21 -3.61
CA GLN A 79 10.59 6.79 -3.70
C GLN A 79 10.78 6.12 -2.32
N GLN A 80 11.50 6.78 -1.41
CA GLN A 80 11.83 6.22 -0.10
C GLN A 80 10.58 6.02 0.75
N ARG A 81 9.67 6.97 0.64
CA ARG A 81 8.40 6.97 1.36
C ARG A 81 7.51 5.85 0.85
N LEU A 82 7.33 5.73 -0.47
CA LEU A 82 6.51 4.65 -1.02
C LEU A 82 7.11 3.27 -0.74
N THR A 83 8.43 3.13 -0.78
CA THR A 83 9.11 1.89 -0.36
C THR A 83 8.77 1.57 1.11
N SER A 84 8.96 2.52 2.03
CA SER A 84 8.64 2.31 3.45
C SER A 84 7.16 2.00 3.70
N VAL A 85 6.24 2.62 2.95
CA VAL A 85 4.80 2.29 3.05
C VAL A 85 4.53 0.88 2.53
N THR A 86 5.23 0.44 1.48
CA THR A 86 5.15 -0.95 0.97
C THR A 86 5.61 -1.93 2.05
N LEU A 87 6.73 -1.65 2.73
CA LEU A 87 7.22 -2.48 3.84
C LEU A 87 6.24 -2.51 5.02
N LEU A 88 5.61 -1.37 5.34
CA LEU A 88 4.55 -1.33 6.36
C LEU A 88 3.32 -2.17 5.96
N LEU A 89 2.90 -2.12 4.71
CA LEU A 89 1.80 -2.94 4.20
C LEU A 89 2.11 -4.44 4.25
N ILE A 90 3.37 -4.82 3.99
CA ILE A 90 3.86 -6.20 4.19
C ILE A 90 3.72 -6.61 5.66
N ALA A 91 4.24 -5.79 6.59
CA ALA A 91 4.16 -6.07 8.02
C ALA A 91 2.72 -6.18 8.53
N LEU A 92 1.81 -5.33 8.04
CA LEU A 92 0.38 -5.41 8.36
C LEU A 92 -0.25 -6.71 7.83
N ALA A 93 0.07 -7.12 6.61
CA ALA A 93 -0.43 -8.36 6.03
C ALA A 93 0.05 -9.58 6.83
N GLU A 94 1.33 -9.62 7.20
CA GLU A 94 1.89 -10.69 8.04
C GLU A 94 1.22 -10.74 9.43
N TYR A 95 1.10 -9.58 10.09
CA TYR A 95 0.43 -9.48 11.39
C TYR A 95 -1.02 -9.98 11.32
N ALA A 96 -1.76 -9.61 10.27
CA ALA A 96 -3.15 -10.01 10.11
C ALA A 96 -3.33 -11.51 9.86
N ARG A 97 -2.32 -12.22 9.35
CA ARG A 97 -2.35 -13.68 9.27
C ARG A 97 -2.13 -14.35 10.60
N GLU A 98 -1.18 -13.85 11.37
CA GLU A 98 -0.82 -14.43 12.66
C GLU A 98 -1.87 -14.13 13.73
N ARG A 99 -2.48 -12.94 13.67
CA ARG A 99 -3.42 -12.42 14.67
C ARG A 99 -4.65 -11.80 14.00
N PRO A 100 -5.52 -12.62 13.38
CA PRO A 100 -6.68 -12.11 12.63
C PRO A 100 -7.78 -11.52 13.53
N GLU A 101 -7.74 -11.78 14.84
CA GLU A 101 -8.79 -11.38 15.78
C GLU A 101 -8.87 -9.85 15.94
N ASN A 102 -10.10 -9.31 15.95
CA ASN A 102 -10.37 -7.89 16.17
C ASN A 102 -9.74 -6.92 15.15
N LEU A 103 -9.33 -7.42 13.98
CA LEU A 103 -8.84 -6.59 12.88
C LEU A 103 -9.96 -6.20 11.91
N ARG A 104 -9.91 -4.97 11.42
CA ARG A 104 -10.80 -4.43 10.36
C ARG A 104 -10.30 -4.74 8.95
N PHE A 105 -9.21 -5.50 8.84
CA PHE A 105 -8.56 -5.89 7.61
C PHE A 105 -8.00 -7.29 7.72
N SER A 106 -7.70 -7.89 6.58
CA SER A 106 -7.04 -9.20 6.49
C SER A 106 -5.94 -9.14 5.45
N ALA A 107 -4.98 -10.06 5.54
CA ALA A 107 -3.94 -10.18 4.53
C ALA A 107 -4.53 -10.39 3.12
N ASP A 108 -5.59 -11.19 3.01
CA ASP A 108 -6.29 -11.43 1.74
C ASP A 108 -6.91 -10.14 1.19
N MET A 109 -7.50 -9.29 2.05
CA MET A 109 -8.01 -7.98 1.62
C MET A 109 -6.90 -7.10 1.04
N LEU A 110 -5.71 -7.06 1.67
CA LEU A 110 -4.59 -6.25 1.18
C LEU A 110 -4.09 -6.76 -0.19
N ILE A 111 -4.05 -8.07 -0.37
CA ILE A 111 -3.65 -8.72 -1.63
C ILE A 111 -4.70 -8.50 -2.71
N ASP A 112 -5.97 -8.76 -2.43
CA ASP A 112 -7.06 -8.66 -3.39
C ASP A 112 -7.29 -7.23 -3.88
N ARG A 113 -6.98 -6.23 -3.04
CA ARG A 113 -7.01 -4.81 -3.44
C ARG A 113 -5.78 -4.36 -4.23
N GLY A 114 -4.81 -5.23 -4.44
CA GLY A 114 -3.65 -4.94 -5.29
C GLY A 114 -2.63 -3.99 -4.65
N TYR A 115 -2.57 -3.89 -3.32
CA TYR A 115 -1.67 -2.95 -2.64
C TYR A 115 -0.20 -3.31 -2.77
N LEU A 116 0.10 -4.60 -2.87
CA LEU A 116 1.46 -5.12 -3.00
C LEU A 116 1.66 -5.76 -4.36
N VAL A 117 0.73 -6.64 -4.75
CA VAL A 117 0.79 -7.40 -6.00
C VAL A 117 -0.57 -7.46 -6.69
N ASP A 118 -0.54 -7.60 -8.01
CA ASP A 118 -1.64 -8.06 -8.83
C ASP A 118 -1.49 -9.57 -9.04
N LYS A 119 -2.37 -10.35 -8.41
CA LYS A 119 -2.30 -11.82 -8.43
C LYS A 119 -2.49 -12.43 -9.83
N TYR A 120 -3.08 -11.68 -10.77
CA TYR A 120 -3.36 -12.13 -12.12
C TYR A 120 -2.28 -11.70 -13.12
N ALA A 121 -1.42 -10.75 -12.74
CA ALA A 121 -0.31 -10.31 -13.57
C ALA A 121 0.97 -11.13 -13.33
N THR A 122 1.80 -11.18 -14.36
CA THR A 122 3.09 -11.88 -14.37
C THR A 122 4.25 -10.91 -14.64
N GLY A 123 5.47 -11.31 -14.28
CA GLY A 123 6.66 -10.47 -14.46
C GLY A 123 6.61 -9.19 -13.62
N GLU A 124 7.22 -8.10 -14.11
CA GLU A 124 7.25 -6.83 -13.37
C GLU A 124 5.86 -6.19 -13.22
N GLY A 125 4.94 -6.48 -14.15
CA GLY A 125 3.54 -6.02 -14.05
C GLY A 125 2.79 -6.58 -12.84
N ARG A 126 3.34 -7.59 -12.15
CA ARG A 126 2.79 -8.13 -10.91
C ARG A 126 2.90 -7.16 -9.75
N TYR A 127 3.95 -6.35 -9.66
CA TYR A 127 4.26 -5.62 -8.44
C TYR A 127 3.73 -4.19 -8.49
N LYS A 128 3.19 -3.70 -7.36
CA LYS A 128 2.70 -2.33 -7.28
C LYS A 128 3.83 -1.30 -7.34
N LEU A 129 4.98 -1.65 -6.77
CA LEU A 129 6.21 -0.87 -6.76
C LEU A 129 7.38 -1.76 -7.20
N THR A 130 8.05 -1.37 -8.28
CA THR A 130 9.30 -1.98 -8.74
C THR A 130 10.47 -1.04 -8.42
N LEU A 131 11.42 -1.49 -7.61
CA LEU A 131 12.64 -0.73 -7.30
C LEU A 131 13.71 -0.95 -8.38
N SER A 132 14.76 -0.14 -8.34
CA SER A 132 15.94 -0.33 -9.18
C SER A 132 17.00 -1.18 -8.47
N SER A 133 17.94 -1.75 -9.24
CA SER A 133 19.09 -2.50 -8.71
C SER A 133 18.70 -3.72 -7.85
N ASP A 134 19.59 -4.12 -6.94
CA ASP A 134 19.46 -5.25 -6.02
C ASP A 134 18.24 -5.15 -5.09
N ASP A 135 17.79 -3.92 -4.77
CA ASP A 135 16.59 -3.68 -3.95
C ASP A 135 15.31 -4.23 -4.62
N ARG A 136 15.30 -4.38 -5.95
CA ARG A 136 14.17 -4.93 -6.72
C ARG A 136 13.86 -6.37 -6.33
N GLU A 137 14.89 -7.22 -6.34
CA GLU A 137 14.72 -8.66 -6.09
C GLU A 137 14.33 -8.90 -4.64
N VAL A 138 14.94 -8.15 -3.71
CA VAL A 138 14.60 -8.21 -2.28
C VAL A 138 13.13 -7.82 -2.05
N LEU A 139 12.66 -6.68 -2.60
CA LEU A 139 11.27 -6.26 -2.41
C LEU A 139 10.28 -7.23 -3.08
N HIS A 140 10.60 -7.74 -4.28
CA HIS A 140 9.76 -8.73 -4.96
C HIS A 140 9.62 -10.01 -4.14
N SER A 141 10.72 -10.52 -3.57
CA SER A 141 10.73 -11.67 -2.69
C SER A 141 9.84 -11.47 -1.47
N MET A 142 9.92 -10.31 -0.81
CA MET A 142 9.05 -9.98 0.33
C MET A 142 7.56 -9.95 -0.07
N CYS A 143 7.23 -9.30 -1.18
CA CYS A 143 5.86 -9.26 -1.70
C CYS A 143 5.32 -10.66 -2.05
N ASP A 144 6.14 -11.50 -2.67
CA ASP A 144 5.75 -12.86 -3.03
C ASP A 144 5.59 -13.76 -1.79
N HIS A 145 6.44 -13.59 -0.76
CA HIS A 145 6.29 -14.29 0.52
C HIS A 145 4.98 -13.90 1.22
N VAL A 146 4.55 -12.64 1.10
CA VAL A 146 3.22 -12.24 1.57
C VAL A 146 2.12 -12.96 0.80
N VAL A 147 2.27 -13.32 -0.47
CA VAL A 147 1.22 -14.04 -1.21
C VAL A 147 1.23 -15.53 -0.92
N ALA A 148 2.44 -16.09 -0.83
CA ALA A 148 2.71 -17.51 -0.68
C ALA A 148 3.76 -17.68 0.42
N PRO A 149 3.34 -17.80 1.70
CA PRO A 149 4.26 -17.86 2.85
C PRO A 149 5.19 -19.08 2.83
N ASP A 150 4.85 -20.12 2.07
CA ASP A 150 5.68 -21.29 1.81
C ASP A 150 6.86 -21.01 0.87
N ARG A 151 6.82 -19.91 0.12
CA ARG A 151 7.97 -19.49 -0.70
C ARG A 151 9.10 -18.98 0.19
N PRO A 152 10.35 -19.43 -0.07
CA PRO A 152 11.50 -18.92 0.65
C PRO A 152 11.64 -17.43 0.38
N ASN A 153 11.67 -16.63 1.46
CA ASN A 153 12.07 -15.24 1.35
C ASN A 153 13.59 -15.20 1.16
N GLN A 154 14.04 -14.62 0.05
CA GLN A 154 15.44 -14.46 -0.29
C GLN A 154 16.03 -13.35 0.57
N ALA A 155 16.40 -13.71 1.80
CA ALA A 155 16.95 -12.79 2.77
C ALA A 155 18.35 -12.32 2.32
N ASN A 156 18.53 -11.01 2.24
CA ASN A 156 19.79 -10.33 2.12
C ASN A 156 20.06 -9.58 3.44
N ILE A 157 20.89 -10.19 4.28
CA ILE A 157 21.20 -9.77 5.66
C ILE A 157 21.66 -8.30 5.75
N ASP A 158 22.26 -7.74 4.69
CA ASP A 158 22.75 -6.36 4.64
C ASP A 158 21.72 -5.37 4.06
N SER A 159 20.50 -5.83 3.78
CA SER A 159 19.45 -5.02 3.17
C SER A 159 18.79 -4.09 4.18
N ARG A 160 18.83 -2.78 3.88
CA ARG A 160 18.02 -1.80 4.62
C ARG A 160 16.52 -2.06 4.50
N LEU A 161 16.06 -2.76 3.46
CA LEU A 161 14.65 -3.12 3.33
C LEU A 161 14.25 -4.10 4.44
N GLU A 162 15.10 -5.08 4.74
CA GLU A 162 14.84 -6.08 5.79
C GLU A 162 14.87 -5.45 7.17
N ALA A 163 15.92 -4.69 7.48
CA ALA A 163 16.03 -4.00 8.77
C ALA A 163 14.81 -3.09 9.03
N ASN A 164 14.32 -2.39 8.01
CA ASN A 164 13.14 -1.54 8.16
C ASN A 164 11.82 -2.33 8.17
N LEU A 165 11.74 -3.47 7.49
CA LEU A 165 10.59 -4.38 7.60
C LEU A 165 10.48 -4.93 9.02
N ASP A 166 11.59 -5.37 9.62
CA ASP A 166 11.64 -5.85 11.00
C ASP A 166 11.29 -4.77 12.02
N LEU A 167 11.70 -3.53 11.75
CA LEU A 167 11.25 -2.37 12.52
C LEU A 167 9.73 -2.20 12.42
N PHE A 168 9.13 -2.26 11.23
CA PHE A 168 7.68 -2.13 11.09
C PHE A 168 6.93 -3.30 11.73
N ARG A 169 7.40 -4.54 11.60
CA ARG A 169 6.86 -5.71 12.33
C ARG A 169 6.83 -5.44 13.83
N SER A 170 7.94 -4.95 14.38
CA SER A 170 8.07 -4.63 15.81
C SER A 170 7.11 -3.51 16.23
N LEU A 171 6.96 -2.46 15.41
CA LEU A 171 6.05 -1.34 15.68
C LEU A 171 4.58 -1.76 15.63
N VAL A 172 4.20 -2.56 14.63
CA VAL A 172 2.84 -3.12 14.49
C VAL A 172 2.53 -4.07 15.65
N ALA A 173 3.49 -4.87 16.10
CA ALA A 173 3.29 -5.75 17.25
C ALA A 173 3.17 -5.00 18.59
N ALA A 174 3.75 -3.80 18.69
CA ALA A 174 3.83 -3.02 19.92
C ALA A 174 2.71 -1.98 20.12
N ILE A 175 1.94 -1.66 19.07
CA ILE A 175 0.84 -0.68 19.19
C ILE A 175 -0.39 -1.29 19.86
N ASP A 176 -1.06 -0.51 20.71
CA ASP A 176 -2.24 -0.95 21.46
C ASP A 176 -3.43 -1.34 20.57
N ASP A 177 -3.67 -0.58 19.49
CA ASP A 177 -4.71 -0.85 18.50
C ASP A 177 -4.15 -0.71 17.08
N VAL A 178 -3.89 -1.84 16.44
CA VAL A 178 -3.39 -1.89 15.05
C VAL A 178 -4.40 -1.30 14.06
N ASN A 179 -5.70 -1.31 14.38
CA ASN A 179 -6.69 -0.68 13.51
C ASN A 179 -6.46 0.81 13.36
N THR A 180 -5.83 1.49 14.32
CA THR A 180 -5.43 2.89 14.17
C THR A 180 -4.54 3.13 12.95
N VAL A 181 -3.61 2.22 12.66
CA VAL A 181 -2.72 2.32 11.50
C VAL A 181 -3.50 2.14 10.21
N TRP A 182 -4.47 1.24 10.22
CA TRP A 182 -5.36 0.96 9.09
C TRP A 182 -6.41 2.06 8.86
N ASP A 183 -6.94 2.64 9.94
CA ASP A 183 -8.02 3.63 9.96
C ASP A 183 -7.54 5.05 9.64
N CYS A 184 -6.22 5.30 9.60
CA CYS A 184 -5.62 6.54 9.10
C CYS A 184 -6.30 6.95 7.78
N ASN A 185 -7.00 8.07 7.83
CA ASN A 185 -8.16 8.36 6.99
C ASN A 185 -7.83 8.38 5.48
N ALA A 186 -7.86 7.22 4.81
CA ALA A 186 -8.89 6.87 3.84
C ALA A 186 -8.69 5.50 3.16
N LEU A 187 -9.58 4.58 3.53
CA LEU A 187 -9.89 3.34 2.80
C LEU A 187 -11.31 3.32 2.23
N LYS A 188 -12.05 4.42 2.41
CA LYS A 188 -13.43 4.57 1.94
C LYS A 188 -13.45 5.34 0.62
N SER A 189 -13.12 4.67 -0.47
CA SER A 189 -13.95 4.82 -1.66
C SER A 189 -15.06 3.79 -1.51
N CYS A 190 -16.28 4.23 -1.22
CA CYS A 190 -17.47 3.42 -1.42
C CYS A 190 -17.98 3.71 -2.83
N PRO A 191 -17.76 2.85 -3.83
CA PRO A 191 -18.55 2.89 -5.04
C PRO A 191 -19.70 1.89 -4.89
N SER A 192 -20.81 2.30 -4.31
CA SER A 192 -22.10 1.75 -4.74
C SER A 192 -23.24 2.72 -4.42
N PRO A 193 -24.00 3.18 -5.44
CA PRO A 193 -25.29 3.85 -5.25
C PRO A 193 -26.43 2.85 -4.94
N TRP A 194 -26.14 1.55 -4.90
CA TRP A 194 -27.15 0.50 -4.92
C TRP A 194 -27.19 -0.28 -3.61
N THR A 195 -27.51 0.38 -2.49
CA THR A 195 -28.06 -0.32 -1.31
C THR A 195 -28.78 0.65 -0.36
N ARG A 196 -30.00 1.00 -0.76
CA ARG A 196 -31.16 1.53 0.00
C ARG A 196 -32.14 2.01 -1.09
N ASP A 197 -33.27 1.36 -1.38
CA ASP A 197 -34.35 1.06 -0.44
C ASP A 197 -35.13 -0.19 -0.86
N ALA A 198 -35.16 -1.20 0.01
CA ALA A 198 -36.19 -2.22 0.02
C ALA A 198 -37.26 -1.83 1.06
N THR A 199 -37.99 -0.74 0.82
CA THR A 199 -39.28 -0.43 1.47
C THR A 199 -39.88 0.83 0.86
N ASN A 200 -40.72 0.72 -0.17
CA ASN A 200 -42.07 1.27 -0.06
C ASN A 200 -43.03 0.68 -1.10
N ARG A 201 -44.29 0.61 -0.68
CA ARG A 201 -45.42 -0.03 -1.35
C ARG A 201 -45.90 0.81 -2.52
N ASN A 202 -46.61 0.12 -3.44
CA ASN A 202 -47.75 0.56 -4.24
C ASN A 202 -48.02 2.06 -4.29
N TRP A 203 -48.13 2.63 -5.49
CA TRP A 203 -49.30 3.41 -5.95
C TRP A 203 -49.16 3.70 -7.46
N TYR A 204 -49.89 2.96 -8.30
CA TYR A 204 -50.86 3.45 -9.29
C TYR A 204 -51.13 2.40 -10.38
N SER A 205 -52.31 1.80 -10.29
CA SER A 205 -53.06 1.26 -11.41
C SER A 205 -53.70 2.39 -12.22
N SER A 206 -53.88 2.15 -13.52
CA SER A 206 -54.92 2.71 -14.39
C SER A 206 -54.69 4.13 -14.95
N ARG A 207 -54.31 4.24 -16.23
CA ARG A 207 -55.22 4.43 -17.38
C ARG A 207 -54.45 4.35 -18.70
#